data_AF-A0A6T6K3C7-F1
#
_entry.id   AF-A0A6T6K3C7-F1
#
_cell.length_a   1.000
_cell.length_b   1.000
_cell.length_c   1.000
_cell.angle_alpha   90.00
_cell.angle_beta   90.00
_cell.angle_gamma   90.00
#
_symmetry.space_group_name_H-M   'P 1'
#
loop_
_entity.id
_entity.type
_entity.pdbx_description
1 polymer ?
#
loop_
_entity_poly.entity_id
_entity_poly.type
_entity_poly.pdbx_seq_one_letter_code
_entity_poly.pdbx_strand_id
1 'polypeptide(L)'
;MNAFVNVGAASFTTTGRSIGGRQQDLCVRRPARASPRAAPVMMANMQEIRNRIESVKNTQKITEAMKLVAAAKVRRAQDAVLRSRPFSESLQKVLGGLLKRLKKEKIYDVPLLQEREVKKVLLCVITGDRGLCGSYNSYMLKKTEQRCAELKAEGIDVCLFCIGGKGYQYFKRRDYEIIKDLRCG
;
A
#
# COMPACT_ATOMS: atom_id res chain seq x y z
N MET A 1 -12.08 56.21 8.27
CA MET A 1 -13.14 56.74 7.38
C MET A 1 -14.11 55.59 7.19
N ASN A 2 -15.15 55.42 8.04
CA ASN A 2 -16.35 56.26 8.23
C ASN A 2 -17.16 56.30 6.92
N ALA A 3 -18.48 56.03 6.87
CA ALA A 3 -19.53 55.85 7.90
C ALA A 3 -20.46 54.67 7.50
N PHE A 4 -21.38 54.08 8.29
CA PHE A 4 -22.17 54.48 9.47
C PHE A 4 -23.41 55.38 9.23
N VAL A 5 -24.46 54.81 8.62
CA VAL A 5 -25.92 55.16 8.71
C VAL A 5 -26.69 53.86 8.37
N ASN A 6 -27.67 53.27 9.08
CA ASN A 6 -28.49 53.55 10.28
C ASN A 6 -29.93 54.12 10.04
N VAL A 7 -30.89 53.75 10.92
CA VAL A 7 -32.33 54.09 10.94
C VAL A 7 -33.17 53.42 9.83
N GLY A 8 -34.34 52.80 10.05
CA GLY A 8 -35.09 52.54 11.29
C GLY A 8 -36.58 52.92 11.15
N ALA A 9 -37.50 51.96 11.31
CA ALA A 9 -38.94 52.24 11.48
C ALA A 9 -39.66 51.02 12.11
N ALA A 10 -40.18 51.19 13.32
CA ALA A 10 -41.06 50.23 13.97
C ALA A 10 -42.21 50.99 14.67
N SER A 11 -43.44 50.76 14.21
CA SER A 11 -44.68 51.03 14.96
C SER A 11 -45.90 50.66 14.10
N PHE A 12 -46.81 49.83 14.63
CA PHE A 12 -48.09 50.30 15.16
C PHE A 12 -48.87 49.20 15.87
N THR A 13 -49.52 49.58 16.97
CA THR A 13 -50.45 48.78 17.77
C THR A 13 -51.85 48.78 17.16
N THR A 14 -52.69 47.76 17.42
CA THR A 14 -54.09 47.95 17.88
C THR A 14 -54.62 46.67 18.57
N THR A 15 -55.35 46.89 19.66
CA THR A 15 -56.09 45.90 20.49
C THR A 15 -57.35 45.32 19.84
N GLY A 16 -57.73 44.09 20.23
CA GLY A 16 -59.08 43.53 20.01
C GLY A 16 -59.36 42.37 20.98
N ARG A 17 -60.44 42.43 21.77
CA ARG A 17 -60.72 41.48 22.86
C ARG A 17 -62.20 41.05 22.86
N SER A 18 -62.45 39.74 23.03
CA SER A 18 -63.77 39.10 23.26
C SER A 18 -64.79 39.25 22.11
N ILE A 19 -65.82 38.43 21.93
CA ILE A 19 -66.55 37.48 22.80
C ILE A 19 -66.93 36.27 21.92
N GLY A 20 -66.87 35.00 22.36
CA GLY A 20 -67.91 34.36 23.17
C GLY A 20 -68.88 33.52 22.31
N GLY A 21 -68.74 32.20 22.31
CA GLY A 21 -69.65 31.29 21.58
C GLY A 21 -69.42 29.82 21.93
N ARG A 22 -70.28 29.23 22.77
CA ARG A 22 -70.32 27.79 23.02
C ARG A 22 -71.19 27.13 21.95
N GLN A 23 -70.71 26.06 21.33
CA GLN A 23 -71.57 24.99 20.86
C GLN A 23 -70.90 23.66 21.18
N GLN A 24 -71.60 22.87 22.00
CA GLN A 24 -71.39 21.44 22.12
C GLN A 24 -72.05 20.80 20.89
N ASP A 25 -71.44 19.78 20.29
CA ASP A 25 -72.09 18.47 20.16
C ASP A 25 -71.30 17.46 19.32
N LEU A 26 -71.70 16.19 19.48
CA LEU A 26 -71.42 15.05 18.60
C LEU A 26 -69.99 14.52 18.56
N CYS A 27 -69.73 13.68 19.57
CA CYS A 27 -68.85 12.51 19.50
C CYS A 27 -69.15 11.63 18.26
N VAL A 28 -68.50 11.90 17.13
CA VAL A 28 -68.50 10.99 15.97
C VAL A 28 -67.43 9.92 16.18
N ARG A 29 -67.82 8.76 16.72
CA ARG A 29 -66.99 7.55 16.72
C ARG A 29 -66.90 6.97 15.31
N ARG A 30 -65.68 6.83 14.74
CA ARG A 30 -65.23 5.73 13.84
C ARG A 30 -63.85 6.03 13.23
N PRO A 31 -63.08 5.02 12.79
CA PRO A 31 -62.88 3.69 13.37
C PRO A 31 -61.40 3.50 13.77
N ALA A 32 -61.04 2.31 14.28
CA ALA A 32 -59.65 1.99 14.60
C ALA A 32 -58.73 2.14 13.37
N ARG A 33 -57.59 2.83 13.54
CA ARG A 33 -56.56 2.95 12.49
C ARG A 33 -55.86 1.60 12.33
N ALA A 34 -56.28 0.83 11.34
CA ALA A 34 -55.59 -0.41 10.97
C ALA A 34 -54.13 -0.12 10.62
N SER A 35 -53.21 -0.91 11.18
CA SER A 35 -51.77 -0.81 10.89
C SER A 35 -51.47 -1.38 9.50
N PRO A 36 -50.93 -0.58 8.55
CA PRO A 36 -50.41 -1.12 7.31
C PRO A 36 -49.08 -1.82 7.60
N ARG A 37 -49.14 -3.15 7.67
CA ARG A 37 -48.18 -4.13 7.12
C ARG A 37 -46.72 -3.68 6.99
N ALA A 38 -45.85 -4.37 7.73
CA ALA A 38 -44.44 -4.66 7.41
C ALA A 38 -43.76 -3.75 6.35
N ALA A 39 -43.09 -2.69 6.82
CA ALA A 39 -42.14 -1.93 6.01
C ALA A 39 -40.96 -2.83 5.55
N PRO A 40 -40.33 -2.55 4.40
CA PRO A 40 -40.04 -3.62 3.46
C PRO A 40 -38.60 -4.14 3.50
N VAL A 41 -38.46 -5.47 3.42
CA VAL A 41 -37.19 -6.17 3.18
C VAL A 41 -36.49 -5.68 1.89
N MET A 42 -37.25 -5.14 0.92
CA MET A 42 -36.71 -4.52 -0.29
C MET A 42 -35.90 -3.24 -0.07
N MET A 43 -36.15 -2.46 1.00
CA MET A 43 -35.39 -1.22 1.24
C MET A 43 -33.94 -1.52 1.63
N ALA A 44 -33.74 -2.51 2.51
CA ALA A 44 -32.42 -2.96 2.93
C ALA A 44 -31.59 -3.42 1.71
N ASN A 45 -32.15 -4.30 0.87
CA ASN A 45 -31.46 -4.83 -0.31
C ASN A 45 -31.02 -3.72 -1.31
N MET A 46 -31.92 -2.78 -1.64
CA MET A 46 -31.57 -1.68 -2.56
C MET A 46 -30.56 -0.69 -1.96
N GLN A 47 -30.55 -0.51 -0.63
CA GLN A 47 -29.58 0.35 0.04
C GLN A 47 -28.21 -0.33 0.17
N GLU A 48 -28.17 -1.63 0.48
CA GLU A 48 -26.94 -2.44 0.45
C GLU A 48 -26.27 -2.44 -0.93
N ILE A 49 -27.05 -2.57 -2.01
CA ILE A 49 -26.52 -2.50 -3.38
C ILE A 49 -25.89 -1.13 -3.66
N ARG A 50 -26.54 -0.02 -3.27
CA ARG A 50 -25.98 1.34 -3.42
C ARG A 50 -24.68 1.49 -2.60
N ASN A 51 -24.69 1.08 -1.34
CA ASN A 51 -23.51 1.11 -0.46
C ASN A 51 -22.34 0.30 -1.06
N ARG A 52 -22.63 -0.85 -1.68
CA ARG A 52 -21.62 -1.68 -2.36
C ARG A 52 -21.07 -1.00 -3.61
N ILE A 53 -21.91 -0.33 -4.41
CA ILE A 53 -21.49 0.47 -5.57
C ILE A 53 -20.57 1.62 -5.13
N GLU A 54 -20.92 2.33 -4.05
CA GLU A 54 -20.09 3.41 -3.48
C GLU A 54 -18.76 2.88 -2.93
N SER A 55 -18.78 1.76 -2.21
CA SER A 55 -17.57 1.09 -1.70
C SER A 55 -16.62 0.66 -2.84
N VAL A 56 -17.14 0.09 -3.93
CA VAL A 56 -16.33 -0.26 -5.11
C VAL A 56 -15.78 0.99 -5.79
N LYS A 57 -16.59 2.06 -5.99
CA LYS A 57 -16.13 3.34 -6.55
C LYS A 57 -15.04 4.00 -5.71
N ASN A 58 -15.15 3.94 -4.39
CA ASN A 58 -14.14 4.48 -3.48
C ASN A 58 -12.84 3.64 -3.52
N THR A 59 -12.96 2.32 -3.54
CA THR A 59 -11.82 1.40 -3.70
C THR A 59 -11.12 1.62 -5.04
N GLN A 60 -11.87 1.83 -6.12
CA GLN A 60 -11.32 2.18 -7.44
C GLN A 60 -10.50 3.47 -7.39
N LYS A 61 -11.04 4.57 -6.84
CA LYS A 61 -10.29 5.84 -6.71
C LYS A 61 -9.01 5.69 -5.91
N ILE A 62 -9.03 4.89 -4.83
CA ILE A 62 -7.84 4.59 -4.01
C ILE A 62 -6.80 3.84 -4.85
N THR A 63 -7.18 2.80 -5.60
CA THR A 63 -6.23 2.03 -6.42
C THR A 63 -5.70 2.82 -7.62
N GLU A 64 -6.51 3.70 -8.22
CA GLU A 64 -6.08 4.64 -9.26
C GLU A 64 -5.03 5.63 -8.74
N ALA A 65 -5.26 6.24 -7.57
CA ALA A 65 -4.27 7.09 -6.91
C ALA A 65 -2.99 6.31 -6.57
N MET A 66 -3.11 5.10 -6.03
CA MET A 66 -1.97 4.22 -5.75
C MET A 66 -1.18 3.86 -7.02
N LYS A 67 -1.84 3.61 -8.15
CA LYS A 67 -1.20 3.35 -9.45
C LYS A 67 -0.34 4.53 -9.91
N LEU A 68 -0.86 5.76 -9.80
CA LEU A 68 -0.11 6.97 -10.15
C LEU A 68 1.08 7.20 -9.20
N VAL A 69 0.90 7.01 -7.89
CA VAL A 69 1.98 7.11 -6.89
C VAL A 69 3.05 6.05 -7.11
N ALA A 70 2.67 4.82 -7.47
CA ALA A 70 3.60 3.75 -7.80
C ALA A 70 4.39 4.05 -9.07
N ALA A 71 3.72 4.50 -10.15
CA ALA A 71 4.38 4.91 -11.39
C ALA A 71 5.39 6.05 -11.18
N ALA A 72 5.03 7.06 -10.38
CA ALA A 72 5.94 8.15 -10.01
C ALA A 72 7.16 7.66 -9.22
N LYS A 73 6.99 6.67 -8.32
CA LYS A 73 8.11 6.05 -7.58
C LYS A 73 9.03 5.23 -8.48
N VAL A 74 8.47 4.44 -9.40
CA VAL A 74 9.24 3.68 -10.39
C VAL A 74 10.08 4.63 -11.25
N ARG A 75 9.50 5.72 -11.74
CA ARG A 75 10.23 6.74 -12.52
C ARG A 75 11.41 7.33 -11.72
N ARG A 76 11.18 7.78 -10.47
CA ARG A 76 12.27 8.28 -9.60
C ARG A 76 13.38 7.25 -9.38
N ALA A 77 13.04 5.97 -9.25
CA ALA A 77 14.02 4.89 -9.10
C ALA A 77 14.83 4.69 -10.38
N GLN A 78 14.18 4.73 -11.54
CA GLN A 78 14.86 4.73 -12.85
C GLN A 78 15.79 5.93 -13.01
N ASP A 79 15.34 7.13 -12.67
CA ASP A 79 16.14 8.36 -12.72
C ASP A 79 17.34 8.31 -11.76
N ALA A 80 17.21 7.65 -10.61
CA ALA A 80 18.32 7.41 -9.68
C ALA A 80 19.36 6.42 -10.27
N VAL A 81 18.90 5.33 -10.89
CA VAL A 81 19.77 4.38 -11.59
C VAL A 81 20.49 5.05 -12.75
N LEU A 82 19.80 5.83 -13.59
CA LEU A 82 20.40 6.54 -14.71
C LEU A 82 21.51 7.51 -14.26
N ARG A 83 21.31 8.23 -13.15
CA ARG A 83 22.34 9.10 -12.55
C ARG A 83 23.54 8.33 -11.98
N SER A 84 23.38 7.09 -11.53
CA SER A 84 24.49 6.28 -11.02
C SER A 84 25.31 5.57 -12.11
N ARG A 85 24.76 5.39 -13.32
CA ARG A 85 25.44 4.73 -14.45
C ARG A 85 26.85 5.26 -14.77
N PRO A 86 27.11 6.57 -14.96
CA PRO A 86 28.44 7.06 -15.31
C PRO A 86 29.50 6.75 -14.23
N PHE A 87 29.10 6.69 -12.95
CA PHE A 87 29.98 6.25 -11.86
C PHE A 87 30.30 4.76 -11.98
N SER A 88 29.28 3.90 -12.15
CA SER A 88 29.47 2.46 -12.31
C SER A 88 30.34 2.11 -13.54
N GLU A 89 30.10 2.76 -14.67
CA GLU A 89 30.88 2.57 -15.90
C GLU A 89 32.34 3.03 -15.75
N SER A 90 32.59 4.13 -15.03
CA SER A 90 33.95 4.61 -14.74
C SER A 90 34.69 3.69 -13.77
N LEU A 91 34.01 3.24 -12.71
CA LEU A 91 34.54 2.28 -11.75
C LEU A 91 34.91 0.94 -12.43
N GLN A 92 34.06 0.43 -13.33
CA GLN A 92 34.35 -0.77 -14.12
C GLN A 92 35.56 -0.60 -15.04
N LYS A 93 35.72 0.58 -15.68
CA LYS A 93 36.91 0.88 -16.50
C LYS A 93 38.19 0.89 -15.66
N VAL A 94 38.17 1.53 -14.50
CA VAL A 94 39.34 1.60 -13.58
C VAL A 94 39.68 0.22 -13.03
N LEU A 95 38.71 -0.49 -12.44
CA LEU A 95 38.93 -1.84 -11.89
C LEU A 95 39.36 -2.83 -12.99
N GLY A 96 38.73 -2.80 -14.17
CA GLY A 96 39.11 -3.65 -15.30
C GLY A 96 40.53 -3.34 -15.82
N GLY A 97 40.94 -2.07 -15.81
CA GLY A 97 42.30 -1.65 -16.13
C GLY A 97 43.32 -2.13 -15.11
N LEU A 98 43.01 -2.00 -13.81
CA LEU A 98 43.84 -2.51 -12.71
C LEU A 98 43.99 -4.03 -12.79
N LEU A 99 42.88 -4.79 -12.84
CA LEU A 99 42.91 -6.25 -12.92
C LEU A 99 43.70 -6.77 -14.13
N LYS A 100 43.66 -6.08 -15.28
CA LYS A 100 44.47 -6.46 -16.46
C LYS A 100 45.98 -6.24 -16.26
N ARG A 101 46.39 -5.24 -15.47
CA ARG A 101 47.79 -5.01 -15.10
C ARG A 101 48.24 -6.01 -14.03
N LEU A 102 47.43 -6.12 -12.97
CA LEU A 102 47.66 -7.00 -11.82
C LEU A 102 47.64 -8.49 -12.20
N LYS A 103 47.06 -8.92 -13.34
CA LYS A 103 47.17 -10.31 -13.81
C LYS A 103 48.59 -10.72 -14.26
N LYS A 104 49.54 -9.77 -14.43
CA LYS A 104 50.93 -10.07 -14.82
C LYS A 104 51.84 -10.34 -13.63
N GLU A 105 51.52 -9.79 -12.47
CA GLU A 105 52.22 -10.02 -11.20
C GLU A 105 51.33 -10.95 -10.37
N LYS A 106 51.84 -12.07 -9.83
CA LYS A 106 50.99 -13.08 -9.18
C LYS A 106 50.47 -12.62 -7.82
N ILE A 107 49.50 -11.71 -7.81
CA ILE A 107 48.93 -11.11 -6.61
C ILE A 107 47.81 -12.01 -6.10
N TYR A 108 48.19 -12.96 -5.25
CA TYR A 108 47.27 -13.78 -4.47
C TYR A 108 46.64 -13.02 -3.28
N ASP A 109 47.06 -11.78 -3.00
CA ASP A 109 46.74 -11.05 -1.76
C ASP A 109 45.34 -10.42 -1.68
N VAL A 110 44.52 -10.48 -2.74
CA VAL A 110 43.13 -9.98 -2.69
C VAL A 110 42.18 -11.15 -2.43
N PRO A 111 41.61 -11.33 -1.22
CA PRO A 111 40.85 -12.53 -0.87
C PRO A 111 39.55 -12.71 -1.68
N LEU A 112 39.05 -11.64 -2.30
CA LEU A 112 37.87 -11.65 -3.17
C LEU A 112 38.15 -12.13 -4.60
N LEU A 113 39.43 -12.26 -5.00
CA LEU A 113 39.85 -12.75 -6.32
C LEU A 113 40.38 -14.20 -6.28
N GLN A 114 40.51 -14.77 -5.08
CA GLN A 114 40.91 -16.17 -4.90
C GLN A 114 39.75 -17.11 -5.26
N GLU A 115 39.97 -17.96 -6.25
CA GLU A 115 39.05 -19.05 -6.57
C GLU A 115 39.22 -20.18 -5.56
N ARG A 116 38.11 -20.65 -4.98
CA ARG A 116 38.09 -21.63 -3.88
C ARG A 116 36.89 -22.57 -4.01
N GLU A 117 37.03 -23.77 -3.48
CA GLU A 117 35.94 -24.75 -3.43
C GLU A 117 34.70 -24.20 -2.72
N VAL A 118 33.53 -24.41 -3.32
CA VAL A 118 32.26 -23.83 -2.87
C VAL A 118 31.63 -24.71 -1.79
N LYS A 119 32.09 -24.53 -0.53
CA LYS A 119 31.55 -25.26 0.63
C LYS A 119 30.21 -24.71 1.14
N LYS A 120 30.04 -23.38 1.09
CA LYS A 120 28.84 -22.68 1.57
C LYS A 120 28.54 -21.45 0.71
N VAL A 121 27.29 -21.28 0.30
CA VAL A 121 26.81 -20.21 -0.59
C VAL A 121 25.88 -19.27 0.18
N LEU A 122 26.08 -17.97 -0.02
CA LEU A 122 25.16 -16.92 0.47
C LEU A 122 24.25 -16.46 -0.67
N LEU A 123 22.96 -16.79 -0.59
CA LEU A 123 21.94 -16.24 -1.49
C LEU A 123 21.42 -14.91 -0.95
N CYS A 124 21.71 -13.83 -1.66
CA CYS A 124 21.09 -12.52 -1.41
C CYS A 124 19.70 -12.49 -2.05
N VAL A 125 18.67 -12.33 -1.22
CA VAL A 125 17.26 -12.37 -1.64
C VAL A 125 16.64 -10.99 -1.48
N ILE A 126 16.28 -10.36 -2.59
CA ILE A 126 15.70 -9.01 -2.62
C ILE A 126 14.19 -9.08 -2.78
N THR A 127 13.47 -8.50 -1.83
CA THR A 127 12.00 -8.46 -1.77
C THR A 127 11.50 -7.08 -1.40
N GLY A 128 10.21 -6.79 -1.62
CA GLY A 128 9.60 -5.55 -1.17
C GLY A 128 9.15 -5.62 0.29
N ASP A 129 9.29 -4.53 1.05
CA ASP A 129 8.77 -4.44 2.43
C ASP A 129 7.22 -4.45 2.49
N ARG A 130 6.56 -3.93 1.45
CA ARG A 130 5.12 -3.75 1.37
C ARG A 130 4.42 -4.82 0.53
N GLY A 131 3.14 -5.04 0.83
CA GLY A 131 2.22 -5.85 0.01
C GLY A 131 1.66 -5.08 -1.19
N LEU A 132 0.60 -5.63 -1.81
CA LEU A 132 -0.10 -5.06 -2.98
C LEU A 132 0.80 -4.85 -4.22
N CYS A 133 1.86 -5.66 -4.35
CA CYS A 133 2.83 -5.64 -5.44
C CYS A 133 2.57 -6.72 -6.52
N GLY A 134 1.33 -7.21 -6.64
CA GLY A 134 0.99 -8.35 -7.50
C GLY A 134 1.80 -9.61 -7.14
N SER A 135 2.32 -10.29 -8.16
CA SER A 135 3.08 -11.55 -8.03
C SER A 135 4.56 -11.39 -7.65
N TYR A 136 5.11 -10.17 -7.60
CA TYR A 136 6.55 -9.92 -7.47
C TYR A 136 7.22 -10.68 -6.31
N ASN A 137 6.74 -10.47 -5.07
CA ASN A 137 7.29 -11.15 -3.90
C ASN A 137 7.13 -12.68 -4.01
N SER A 138 5.94 -13.16 -4.39
CA SER A 138 5.67 -14.60 -4.51
C SER A 138 6.54 -15.31 -5.56
N TYR A 139 6.84 -14.64 -6.67
CA TYR A 139 7.74 -15.14 -7.72
C TYR A 139 9.18 -15.23 -7.21
N MET A 140 9.68 -14.17 -6.55
CA MET A 140 11.04 -14.18 -6.01
C MET A 140 11.24 -15.24 -4.94
N LEU A 141 10.30 -15.37 -4.00
CA LEU A 141 10.34 -16.39 -2.96
C LEU A 141 10.41 -17.81 -3.55
N LYS A 142 9.53 -18.15 -4.50
CA LYS A 142 9.55 -19.46 -5.19
C LYS A 142 10.87 -19.71 -5.93
N LYS A 143 11.41 -18.71 -6.63
CA LYS A 143 12.68 -18.83 -7.35
C LYS A 143 13.87 -19.03 -6.41
N THR A 144 13.86 -18.38 -5.24
CA THR A 144 14.83 -18.61 -4.17
C THR A 144 14.71 -20.02 -3.61
N GLU A 145 13.50 -20.50 -3.29
CA GLU A 145 13.28 -21.86 -2.79
C GLU A 145 13.78 -22.92 -3.79
N GLN A 146 13.47 -22.74 -5.08
CA GLN A 146 13.98 -23.60 -6.14
C GLN A 146 15.52 -23.61 -6.16
N ARG A 147 16.18 -22.44 -6.16
CA ARG A 147 17.65 -22.39 -6.18
C ARG A 147 18.29 -22.94 -4.89
N CYS A 148 17.60 -22.83 -3.75
CA CYS A 148 18.02 -23.49 -2.51
C CYS A 148 17.95 -25.02 -2.63
N ALA A 149 16.89 -25.55 -3.25
CA ALA A 149 16.73 -26.99 -3.46
C ALA A 149 17.79 -27.55 -4.44
N GLU A 150 18.08 -26.83 -5.53
CA GLU A 150 19.15 -27.18 -6.47
C GLU A 150 20.52 -27.26 -5.76
N LEU A 151 20.92 -26.19 -5.04
CA LEU A 151 22.20 -26.17 -4.33
C LEU A 151 22.30 -27.21 -3.20
N LYS A 152 21.19 -27.52 -2.52
CA LYS A 152 21.16 -28.60 -1.52
C LYS A 152 21.25 -29.99 -2.16
N ALA A 153 20.72 -30.18 -3.37
CA ALA A 153 20.88 -31.42 -4.13
C ALA A 153 22.33 -31.58 -4.66
N GLU A 154 23.02 -30.47 -4.95
CA GLU A 154 24.46 -30.41 -5.22
C GLU A 154 25.33 -30.65 -3.95
N GLY A 155 24.72 -30.79 -2.76
CA GLY A 155 25.42 -31.01 -1.48
C GLY A 155 26.03 -29.76 -0.84
N ILE A 156 25.64 -28.56 -1.30
CA ILE A 156 26.23 -27.28 -0.89
C ILE A 156 25.36 -26.62 0.19
N ASP A 157 25.98 -26.16 1.28
CA ASP A 157 25.28 -25.42 2.33
C ASP A 157 24.78 -24.06 1.82
N VAL A 158 23.53 -23.71 2.13
CA VAL A 158 22.88 -22.47 1.69
C VAL A 158 22.48 -21.61 2.88
N CYS A 159 23.05 -20.40 2.94
CA CYS A 159 22.61 -19.33 3.82
C CYS A 159 21.84 -18.26 3.02
N LEU A 160 20.90 -17.59 3.69
CA LEU A 160 20.14 -16.47 3.15
C LEU A 160 20.59 -15.14 3.74
N PHE A 161 20.68 -14.12 2.88
CA PHE A 161 20.73 -12.71 3.27
C PHE A 161 19.46 -12.03 2.73
N CYS A 162 18.55 -11.66 3.62
CA CYS A 162 17.23 -11.15 3.22
C CYS A 162 17.20 -9.62 3.19
N ILE A 163 17.01 -9.05 2.00
CA ILE A 163 16.69 -7.64 1.82
C ILE A 163 15.18 -7.50 1.64
N GLY A 164 14.56 -6.67 2.49
CA GLY A 164 13.13 -6.41 2.51
C GLY A 164 12.36 -7.29 3.51
N GLY A 165 11.40 -6.67 4.19
CA GLY A 165 10.65 -7.29 5.28
C GLY A 165 9.81 -8.52 4.89
N LYS A 166 9.37 -8.65 3.63
CA LYS A 166 8.56 -9.81 3.20
C LYS A 166 9.38 -11.08 3.00
N GLY A 167 10.60 -10.96 2.48
CA GLY A 167 11.56 -12.08 2.42
C GLY A 167 11.84 -12.64 3.81
N TYR A 168 12.24 -11.78 4.74
CA TYR A 168 12.50 -12.18 6.12
C TYR A 168 11.28 -12.83 6.80
N GLN A 169 10.10 -12.22 6.70
CA GLN A 169 8.86 -12.78 7.27
C GLN A 169 8.47 -14.14 6.70
N TYR A 170 8.85 -14.44 5.45
CA TYR A 170 8.55 -15.72 4.80
C TYR A 170 9.54 -16.81 5.24
N PHE A 171 10.85 -16.57 5.08
CA PHE A 171 11.87 -17.58 5.39
C PHE A 171 12.02 -17.86 6.88
N LYS A 172 11.75 -16.88 7.76
CA LYS A 172 11.71 -17.07 9.21
C LYS A 172 10.64 -18.07 9.67
N ARG A 173 9.60 -18.33 8.87
CA ARG A 173 8.53 -19.31 9.20
C ARG A 173 8.86 -20.72 8.71
N ARG A 174 10.01 -20.92 8.07
CA ARG A 174 10.40 -22.16 7.38
C ARG A 174 11.82 -22.61 7.76
N ASP A 175 12.35 -22.09 8.88
CA ASP A 175 13.63 -22.46 9.49
C ASP A 175 14.83 -22.52 8.53
N TYR A 176 14.90 -21.56 7.60
CA TYR A 176 16.10 -21.33 6.79
C TYR A 176 17.16 -20.57 7.61
N GLU A 177 18.44 -20.90 7.41
CA GLU A 177 19.56 -20.12 7.95
C GLU A 177 19.60 -18.72 7.33
N ILE A 178 19.15 -17.71 8.08
CA ILE A 178 19.27 -16.29 7.72
C ILE A 178 20.44 -15.70 8.50
N ILE A 179 21.54 -15.34 7.82
CA ILE A 179 22.71 -14.73 8.48
C ILE A 179 22.37 -13.33 8.99
N LYS A 180 21.67 -12.53 8.18
CA LYS A 180 21.34 -11.14 8.46
C LYS A 180 20.19 -10.66 7.57
N ASP A 181 19.30 -9.83 8.14
CA ASP A 181 18.28 -9.10 7.38
C ASP A 181 18.63 -7.60 7.26
N LEU A 182 18.18 -6.99 6.16
CA LEU A 182 18.17 -5.55 5.96
C LEU A 182 16.77 -5.13 5.54
N ARG A 183 16.15 -4.23 6.31
CA ARG A 183 14.84 -3.66 6.01
C ARG A 183 15.03 -2.30 5.36
N CYS A 184 14.25 -2.00 4.32
CA CYS A 184 14.40 -0.79 3.51
C CYS A 184 13.22 0.18 3.70
N GLY A 185 12.56 0.11 4.86
CA GLY A 185 11.39 0.90 5.23
C GLY A 185 11.71 2.01 6.23
#